data_AF-A0A958T3Z2-F1
#
_entry.id   AF-A0A958T3Z2-F1
#
_cell.length_a   1.000
_cell.length_b   1.000
_cell.length_c   1.000
_cell.angle_alpha   90.00
_cell.angle_beta   90.00
_cell.angle_gamma   90.00
#
_symmetry.space_group_name_H-M   'P 1'
#
loop_
_entity.id
_entity.type
_entity.pdbx_description
1 polymer ?
#
loop_
_entity_poly.entity_id
_entity_poly.type
_entity_poly.pdbx_seq_one_letter_code
_entity_poly.pdbx_strand_id
1 'polypeptide(L)'
;AYELQESMMGFVKLALDDADVLIYMVEIGEKALKDEAFFNKIIHSKIPVLLLLNKIDTSNQEALEAQVAFWKDQVPNAEIFPISALENFNTQVVFNRILELLPESPPFYPKDQLTDKPERFFVNETIREKILLNYKKEIPYSVEVETEAFQEDDKIIRIQSVIMVERDSQKGIIIGHKGSALKKVGVEARKDLELFFDKQIHLELYVKVNKNWRSNVKQLKRFGYDQKD
;
A
#
# COMPACT_ATOMS: atom_id res chain seq x y z
N ALA A 1 3.74 11.98 14.08
CA ALA A 1 3.30 10.57 14.01
C ALA A 1 1.79 10.50 13.99
N TYR A 2 1.12 11.24 14.89
CA TYR A 2 -0.31 11.44 14.86
C TYR A 2 -0.79 12.07 13.55
N GLU A 3 -0.07 13.06 13.03
CA GLU A 3 -0.47 13.79 11.81
C GLU A 3 -0.43 12.91 10.56
N LEU A 4 0.64 12.11 10.36
CA LEU A 4 0.69 11.14 9.26
C LEU A 4 -0.46 10.12 9.36
N GLN A 5 -0.71 9.58 10.57
CA GLN A 5 -1.79 8.64 10.79
C GLN A 5 -3.16 9.28 10.50
N GLU A 6 -3.41 10.50 10.97
CA GLU A 6 -4.63 11.24 10.65
C GLU A 6 -4.79 11.48 9.16
N SER A 7 -3.71 11.86 8.47
CA SER A 7 -3.72 12.09 7.02
C SER A 7 -4.04 10.82 6.24
N MET A 8 -3.41 9.69 6.61
CA MET A 8 -3.74 8.38 6.05
C MET A 8 -5.20 7.99 6.31
N MET A 9 -5.74 8.32 7.49
CA MET A 9 -7.15 8.08 7.79
C MET A 9 -8.10 9.02 7.05
N GLY A 10 -7.65 10.21 6.68
CA GLY A 10 -8.36 11.10 5.75
C GLY A 10 -8.56 10.46 4.39
N PHE A 11 -7.51 9.88 3.80
CA PHE A 11 -7.60 9.17 2.52
C PHE A 11 -8.58 8.00 2.56
N VAL A 12 -8.54 7.20 3.61
CA VAL A 12 -9.47 6.09 3.78
C VAL A 12 -10.91 6.60 3.82
N LYS A 13 -11.19 7.72 4.50
CA LYS A 13 -12.54 8.29 4.54
C LYS A 13 -13.04 8.76 3.18
N LEU A 14 -12.20 9.45 2.40
CA LEU A 14 -12.57 9.91 1.05
C LEU A 14 -12.82 8.73 0.10
N ALA A 15 -11.95 7.72 0.14
CA ALA A 15 -12.09 6.53 -0.71
C ALA A 15 -13.39 5.75 -0.43
N LEU A 16 -13.91 5.78 0.80
CA LEU A 16 -15.20 5.17 1.12
C LEU A 16 -16.40 5.94 0.53
N ASP A 17 -16.30 7.26 0.44
CA ASP A 17 -17.43 8.10 0.05
C ASP A 17 -17.66 8.03 -1.48
N ASP A 18 -16.61 7.77 -2.28
CA ASP A 18 -16.66 7.64 -3.75
C ASP A 18 -16.67 6.19 -4.27
N ALA A 19 -16.58 5.18 -3.39
CA ALA A 19 -16.48 3.78 -3.83
C ALA A 19 -17.81 3.24 -4.39
N ASP A 20 -17.74 2.48 -5.49
CA ASP A 20 -18.89 1.71 -6.00
C ASP A 20 -19.07 0.38 -5.24
N VAL A 21 -17.98 -0.22 -4.76
CA VAL A 21 -17.95 -1.49 -4.01
C VAL A 21 -16.96 -1.38 -2.87
N LEU A 22 -17.36 -1.80 -1.67
CA LEU A 22 -16.51 -1.82 -0.50
C LEU A 22 -15.98 -3.23 -0.23
N ILE A 23 -14.66 -3.38 -0.19
CA ILE A 23 -14.02 -4.65 0.16
C ILE A 23 -13.42 -4.53 1.56
N TYR A 24 -13.94 -5.30 2.51
CA TYR A 24 -13.44 -5.36 3.88
C TYR A 24 -12.74 -6.69 4.14
N MET A 25 -11.41 -6.66 4.30
CA MET A 25 -10.61 -7.87 4.51
C MET A 25 -10.28 -8.05 6.00
N VAL A 26 -10.51 -9.26 6.50
CA VAL A 26 -10.22 -9.70 7.87
C VAL A 26 -9.47 -11.02 7.84
N GLU A 27 -8.66 -11.29 8.86
CA GLU A 27 -7.94 -12.54 9.01
C GLU A 27 -8.70 -13.54 9.89
N ILE A 28 -8.54 -14.84 9.63
CA ILE A 28 -9.01 -15.90 10.54
C ILE A 28 -8.53 -15.63 11.97
N GLY A 29 -9.45 -15.67 12.93
CA GLY A 29 -9.15 -15.45 14.35
C GLY A 29 -9.20 -13.98 14.78
N GLU A 30 -9.26 -13.02 13.85
CA GLU A 30 -9.57 -11.63 14.19
C GLU A 30 -11.05 -11.53 14.59
N LYS A 31 -11.28 -11.04 15.81
CA LYS A 31 -12.61 -10.78 16.38
C LYS A 31 -12.82 -9.31 16.75
N ALA A 32 -11.75 -8.53 16.67
CA ALA A 32 -11.74 -7.14 17.11
C ALA A 32 -11.79 -6.21 15.89
N LEU A 33 -12.74 -5.29 15.96
CA LEU A 33 -12.83 -4.16 15.07
C LEU A 33 -11.87 -3.10 15.60
N LYS A 34 -10.79 -2.84 14.85
CA LYS A 34 -9.72 -1.94 15.31
C LYS A 34 -10.17 -0.46 15.37
N ASP A 35 -11.24 -0.10 14.65
CA ASP A 35 -11.81 1.25 14.58
C ASP A 35 -13.35 1.17 14.51
N GLU A 36 -14.03 1.55 15.61
CA GLU A 36 -15.50 1.56 15.71
C GLU A 36 -16.15 2.56 14.73
N ALA A 37 -15.52 3.69 14.45
CA ALA A 37 -16.08 4.69 13.55
C ALA A 37 -16.05 4.19 12.10
N PHE A 38 -14.96 3.53 11.70
CA PHE A 38 -14.85 2.88 10.39
C PHE A 38 -15.84 1.71 10.26
N PHE A 39 -15.98 0.89 11.30
CA PHE A 39 -16.95 -0.20 11.29
C PHE A 39 -18.39 0.29 11.15
N ASN A 40 -18.75 1.35 11.88
CA ASN A 40 -20.07 1.97 11.74
C ASN A 40 -20.34 2.45 10.32
N LYS A 41 -19.32 2.94 9.60
CA LYS A 41 -19.46 3.26 8.16
C LYS A 41 -19.71 2.01 7.31
N ILE A 42 -19.02 0.90 7.57
CA ILE A 42 -19.20 -0.36 6.83
C ILE A 42 -20.64 -0.89 6.98
N ILE A 43 -21.12 -1.02 8.21
CA ILE A 43 -22.44 -1.66 8.47
C ILE A 43 -23.62 -0.80 8.01
N HIS A 44 -23.45 0.52 7.94
CA HIS A 44 -24.45 1.46 7.42
C HIS A 44 -24.19 1.87 5.97
N SER A 45 -23.22 1.23 5.31
CA SER A 45 -22.88 1.52 3.92
C SER A 45 -24.06 1.19 3.01
N LYS A 46 -24.32 2.08 2.05
CA LYS A 46 -25.36 1.90 1.02
C LYS A 46 -24.83 1.18 -0.22
N ILE A 47 -23.51 1.14 -0.39
CA ILE A 47 -22.85 0.45 -1.48
C ILE A 47 -22.61 -1.02 -1.10
N PRO A 48 -22.56 -1.93 -2.09
CA PRO A 48 -22.28 -3.35 -1.84
C PRO A 48 -21.01 -3.55 -1.01
N VAL A 49 -21.08 -4.41 0.02
CA VAL A 49 -19.96 -4.75 0.89
C VAL A 49 -19.57 -6.20 0.67
N LEU A 50 -18.31 -6.45 0.33
CA LEU A 50 -17.70 -7.77 0.25
C LEU A 50 -16.76 -7.94 1.44
N LEU A 51 -17.03 -8.90 2.32
CA LEU A 51 -16.15 -9.23 3.44
C LEU A 51 -15.28 -10.42 3.07
N LEU A 52 -13.97 -10.20 2.97
CA LEU A 52 -13.00 -11.24 2.63
C LEU A 52 -12.38 -11.80 3.91
N LEU A 53 -12.71 -13.05 4.24
CA LEU A 53 -12.07 -13.77 5.34
C LEU A 53 -10.84 -14.48 4.80
N ASN A 54 -9.67 -13.85 4.95
CA ASN A 54 -8.41 -14.28 4.37
C ASN A 54 -7.63 -15.24 5.29
N LYS A 55 -6.63 -15.92 4.71
CA LYS A 55 -5.74 -16.90 5.35
C LYS A 55 -6.43 -18.15 5.86
N ILE A 56 -7.47 -18.62 5.15
CA ILE A 56 -8.17 -19.86 5.52
C ILE A 56 -7.26 -21.11 5.46
N ASP A 57 -6.15 -21.03 4.72
CA ASP A 57 -5.09 -22.06 4.69
C ASP A 57 -4.44 -22.31 6.06
N THR A 58 -4.57 -21.37 7.00
CA THR A 58 -4.09 -21.49 8.37
C THR A 58 -5.16 -21.99 9.35
N SER A 59 -6.36 -22.31 8.87
CA SER A 59 -7.53 -22.68 9.67
C SER A 59 -8.01 -24.11 9.41
N ASN A 60 -9.06 -24.51 10.13
CA ASN A 60 -9.81 -25.73 9.87
C ASN A 60 -11.28 -25.38 9.59
N GLN A 61 -12.06 -26.37 9.14
CA GLN A 61 -13.46 -26.17 8.73
C GLN A 61 -14.32 -25.62 9.86
N GLU A 62 -14.21 -26.17 11.07
CA GLU A 62 -15.01 -25.75 12.23
C GLU A 62 -14.73 -24.30 12.63
N ALA A 63 -13.45 -23.91 12.69
CA ALA A 63 -13.04 -22.55 13.00
C ALA A 63 -13.47 -21.56 11.90
N LEU A 64 -13.38 -21.96 10.64
CA LEU A 64 -13.84 -21.16 9.51
C LEU A 64 -15.35 -20.92 9.58
N GLU A 65 -16.15 -21.97 9.79
CA GLU A 65 -17.61 -21.86 9.90
C GLU A 65 -18.02 -20.96 11.06
N ALA A 66 -17.39 -21.11 12.22
CA ALA A 66 -17.63 -20.25 13.37
C ALA A 66 -17.30 -18.78 13.08
N GLN A 67 -16.21 -18.52 12.35
CA GLN A 67 -15.78 -17.17 12.01
C GLN A 67 -16.67 -16.54 10.93
N VAL A 68 -17.15 -17.31 9.97
CA VAL A 68 -18.16 -16.87 8.99
C VAL A 68 -19.47 -16.51 9.68
N ALA A 69 -19.94 -17.35 10.61
CA ALA A 69 -21.14 -17.08 11.38
C ALA A 69 -21.00 -15.80 12.23
N PHE A 70 -19.85 -15.63 12.89
CA PHE A 70 -19.53 -14.41 13.63
C PHE A 70 -19.59 -13.17 12.74
N TRP A 71 -18.88 -13.15 11.61
CA TRP A 71 -18.85 -11.98 10.74
C TRP A 71 -20.19 -11.68 10.06
N LYS A 72 -21.01 -12.70 9.83
CA LYS A 72 -22.37 -12.53 9.31
C LYS A 72 -23.29 -11.80 10.29
N ASP A 73 -23.11 -12.03 11.59
CA ASP A 73 -23.83 -11.32 12.65
C ASP A 73 -23.33 -9.88 12.78
N GLN A 74 -22.01 -9.69 12.71
CA GLN A 74 -21.40 -8.36 12.87
C GLN A 74 -21.63 -7.44 11.67
N VAL A 75 -21.56 -7.96 10.44
CA VAL A 75 -21.69 -7.19 9.20
C VAL A 75 -22.80 -7.81 8.34
N PRO A 76 -24.07 -7.69 8.75
CA PRO A 76 -25.18 -8.38 8.09
C PRO A 76 -25.46 -7.88 6.67
N ASN A 77 -24.95 -6.71 6.30
CA ASN A 77 -25.05 -6.14 4.95
C ASN A 77 -23.96 -6.62 3.99
N ALA A 78 -22.99 -7.44 4.45
CA ALA A 78 -21.88 -7.91 3.61
C ALA A 78 -22.08 -9.33 3.06
N GLU A 79 -21.60 -9.54 1.84
CA GLU A 79 -21.38 -10.87 1.26
C GLU A 79 -20.01 -11.39 1.70
N ILE A 80 -19.97 -12.56 2.36
CA ILE A 80 -18.74 -13.10 2.94
C ILE A 80 -18.07 -14.11 2.01
N PHE A 81 -16.79 -13.89 1.73
CA PHE A 81 -15.96 -14.78 0.91
C PHE A 81 -14.75 -15.29 1.72
N PRO A 82 -14.73 -16.58 2.08
CA PRO A 82 -13.53 -17.24 2.58
C PRO A 82 -12.49 -17.34 1.46
N ILE A 83 -11.29 -16.81 1.66
CA ILE A 83 -10.21 -16.83 0.65
C ILE A 83 -8.86 -17.23 1.25
N SER A 84 -7.97 -17.74 0.41
CA SER A 84 -6.53 -17.70 0.68
C SER A 84 -5.87 -16.92 -0.44
N ALA A 85 -5.45 -15.68 -0.14
CA ALA A 85 -4.74 -14.87 -1.10
C ALA A 85 -3.37 -15.48 -1.47
N LEU A 86 -2.74 -16.18 -0.53
CA LEU A 86 -1.45 -16.83 -0.75
C LEU A 86 -1.58 -18.03 -1.70
N GLU A 87 -2.60 -18.86 -1.50
CA GLU A 87 -2.84 -20.07 -2.28
C GLU A 87 -3.73 -19.82 -3.52
N ASN A 88 -4.07 -18.56 -3.81
CA ASN A 88 -5.03 -18.17 -4.85
C ASN A 88 -6.39 -18.90 -4.77
N PHE A 89 -6.84 -19.22 -3.55
CA PHE A 89 -8.11 -19.88 -3.33
C PHE A 89 -9.26 -18.87 -3.30
N ASN A 90 -10.29 -19.12 -4.11
CA ASN A 90 -11.55 -18.37 -4.17
C ASN A 90 -11.40 -16.88 -4.57
N THR A 91 -10.20 -16.43 -4.95
CA THR A 91 -9.93 -15.07 -5.39
C THR A 91 -10.61 -14.74 -6.72
N GLN A 92 -10.71 -15.69 -7.64
CA GLN A 92 -11.40 -15.51 -8.93
C GLN A 92 -12.91 -15.27 -8.76
N VAL A 93 -13.54 -15.93 -7.78
CA VAL A 93 -14.97 -15.74 -7.49
C VAL A 93 -15.21 -14.32 -6.97
N VAL A 94 -14.35 -13.86 -6.06
CA VAL A 94 -14.40 -12.47 -5.58
C VAL A 94 -14.21 -11.49 -6.74
N PHE A 95 -13.23 -11.72 -7.61
CA PHE A 95 -13.00 -10.87 -8.78
C PHE A 95 -14.23 -10.78 -9.70
N ASN A 96 -14.84 -11.92 -10.03
CA ASN A 96 -16.05 -11.95 -10.85
C ASN A 96 -17.20 -11.22 -10.15
N ARG A 97 -17.35 -11.37 -8.83
CA ARG A 97 -18.38 -10.66 -8.07
C ARG A 97 -18.18 -9.16 -8.07
N ILE A 98 -16.93 -8.69 -7.96
CA ILE A 98 -16.62 -7.26 -8.10
C ILE A 98 -17.05 -6.76 -9.48
N LEU A 99 -16.73 -7.50 -10.56
CA LEU A 99 -17.14 -7.12 -11.91
C LEU A 99 -18.67 -7.03 -12.07
N GLU A 100 -19.42 -7.94 -11.45
CA GLU A 100 -20.89 -7.91 -11.48
C GLU A 100 -21.51 -6.72 -10.74
N LEU A 101 -20.82 -6.21 -9.72
CA LEU A 101 -21.29 -5.12 -8.87
C LEU A 101 -20.92 -3.73 -9.42
N LEU A 102 -19.88 -3.66 -10.26
CA LEU A 102 -19.45 -2.40 -10.85
C LEU A 102 -20.48 -1.86 -11.85
N PRO A 103 -20.76 -0.55 -11.84
CA PRO A 103 -21.64 0.07 -12.83
C PRO A 103 -21.01 0.03 -14.22
N GLU A 104 -21.84 -0.14 -15.25
CA GLU A 104 -21.38 0.04 -16.62
C GLU A 104 -21.00 1.51 -16.85
N SER A 105 -19.75 1.74 -17.29
CA SER A 105 -19.24 3.07 -17.58
C SER A 105 -18.17 2.99 -18.68
N PRO A 106 -18.00 4.05 -19.51
CA PRO A 106 -16.82 4.18 -20.34
C PRO A 106 -15.53 4.07 -19.50
N PRO A 107 -14.44 3.51 -20.06
CA PRO A 107 -13.17 3.47 -19.36
C PRO A 107 -12.71 4.89 -19.06
N PHE A 108 -12.53 5.20 -17.77
CA PHE A 108 -12.04 6.49 -17.30
C PHE A 108 -10.55 6.71 -17.64
N TYR A 109 -9.80 5.63 -17.87
CA TYR A 109 -8.38 5.63 -18.21
C TYR A 109 -8.13 4.85 -19.52
N PRO A 110 -7.16 5.25 -20.37
CA PRO A 110 -6.73 4.48 -21.53
C PRO A 110 -6.27 3.07 -21.14
N LYS A 111 -6.46 2.09 -22.03
CA LYS A 111 -6.05 0.68 -21.79
C LYS A 111 -4.54 0.52 -21.56
N ASP A 112 -3.77 1.45 -22.11
CA ASP A 112 -2.30 1.45 -22.08
C ASP A 112 -1.77 2.15 -20.81
N GLN A 113 -2.65 2.85 -20.10
CA GLN A 113 -2.33 3.53 -18.86
C GLN A 113 -2.47 2.52 -17.71
N LEU A 114 -1.35 1.91 -17.31
CA LEU A 114 -1.30 1.00 -16.16
C LEU A 114 -1.66 1.71 -14.83
N THR A 115 -1.45 3.04 -14.74
CA THR A 115 -1.83 3.85 -13.58
C THR A 115 -1.95 5.34 -13.91
N ASP A 116 -2.68 6.09 -13.09
CA ASP A 116 -2.71 7.56 -13.05
C ASP A 116 -1.46 8.18 -12.38
N LYS A 117 -0.62 7.36 -11.74
CA LYS A 117 0.55 7.83 -10.98
C LYS A 117 1.74 8.16 -11.88
N PRO A 118 2.52 9.22 -11.54
CA PRO A 118 3.71 9.59 -12.30
C PRO A 118 4.81 8.53 -12.17
N GLU A 119 5.75 8.49 -13.11
CA GLU A 119 6.88 7.54 -13.14
C GLU A 119 7.69 7.57 -11.83
N ARG A 120 7.82 8.77 -11.24
CA ARG A 120 8.47 8.99 -9.94
C ARG A 120 7.82 8.23 -8.80
N PHE A 121 6.50 8.04 -8.84
CA PHE A 121 5.77 7.24 -7.85
C PHE A 121 6.25 5.79 -7.87
N PHE A 122 6.37 5.18 -9.06
CA PHE A 122 6.88 3.82 -9.17
C PHE A 122 8.30 3.69 -8.67
N VAL A 123 9.17 4.63 -9.01
CA VAL A 123 10.53 4.67 -8.47
C VAL A 123 10.51 4.70 -6.94
N ASN A 124 9.70 5.58 -6.34
CA ASN A 124 9.59 5.71 -4.89
C ASN A 124 9.07 4.41 -4.26
N GLU A 125 8.02 3.81 -4.81
CA GLU A 125 7.41 2.59 -4.28
C GLU A 125 8.31 1.36 -4.46
N THR A 126 8.99 1.20 -5.60
CA THR A 126 9.96 0.11 -5.78
C THR A 126 11.09 0.20 -4.76
N ILE A 127 11.62 1.42 -4.50
CA ILE A 127 12.65 1.60 -3.46
C ILE A 127 12.07 1.30 -2.07
N ARG A 128 10.85 1.80 -1.75
CA ARG A 128 10.16 1.53 -0.47
C ARG A 128 9.93 0.04 -0.26
N GLU A 129 9.52 -0.70 -1.29
CA GLU A 129 9.35 -2.14 -1.26
C GLU A 129 10.66 -2.85 -0.90
N LYS A 130 11.79 -2.47 -1.52
CA LYS A 130 13.09 -3.06 -1.18
C LYS A 130 13.55 -2.69 0.22
N ILE A 131 13.18 -1.52 0.74
CA ILE A 131 13.38 -1.19 2.15
C ILE A 131 12.48 -2.07 3.05
N LEU A 132 11.23 -2.33 2.67
CA LEU A 132 10.35 -3.20 3.43
C LEU A 132 10.89 -4.63 3.52
N LEU A 133 11.44 -5.17 2.43
CA LEU A 133 11.96 -6.53 2.37
C LEU A 133 13.28 -6.72 3.12
N ASN A 134 14.16 -5.70 3.10
CA ASN A 134 15.52 -5.82 3.62
C ASN A 134 15.70 -5.39 5.07
N TYR A 135 14.81 -4.55 5.61
CA TYR A 135 14.92 -4.01 6.95
C TYR A 135 13.80 -4.54 7.86
N LYS A 136 14.05 -4.53 9.16
CA LYS A 136 13.14 -5.05 10.19
C LYS A 136 12.76 -3.97 11.18
N LYS A 137 11.86 -4.31 12.11
CA LYS A 137 11.40 -3.46 13.21
C LYS A 137 10.74 -2.19 12.66
N GLU A 138 11.09 -1.03 13.22
CA GLU A 138 10.47 0.26 12.89
C GLU A 138 10.99 0.91 11.60
N ILE A 139 12.09 0.40 11.02
CA ILE A 139 12.78 1.06 9.90
C ILE A 139 11.88 1.18 8.66
N PRO A 140 11.23 0.11 8.16
CA PRO A 140 10.38 0.21 6.97
C PRO A 140 9.26 1.25 7.08
N TYR A 141 8.80 1.52 8.30
CA TYR A 141 7.68 2.43 8.58
C TYR A 141 8.14 3.85 8.96
N SER A 142 9.45 4.09 9.01
CA SER A 142 10.04 5.37 9.41
C SER A 142 10.84 6.03 8.30
N VAL A 143 10.60 5.62 7.05
CA VAL A 143 11.25 6.18 5.86
C VAL A 143 10.24 6.85 4.93
N GLU A 144 10.72 7.87 4.24
CA GLU A 144 10.06 8.44 3.06
C GLU A 144 11.02 8.38 1.87
N VAL A 145 10.51 8.12 0.67
CA VAL A 145 11.35 8.09 -0.54
C VAL A 145 10.85 9.13 -1.52
N GLU A 146 11.75 10.01 -1.94
CA GLU A 146 11.44 11.06 -2.91
C GLU A 146 12.47 11.07 -4.03
N THR A 147 11.99 10.92 -5.26
CA THR A 147 12.82 11.05 -6.47
C THR A 147 12.99 12.53 -6.81
N GLU A 148 14.18 13.08 -6.52
CA GLU A 148 14.55 14.48 -6.78
C GLU A 148 14.82 14.69 -8.28
N ALA A 149 15.50 13.76 -8.96
CA ALA A 149 15.78 13.85 -10.39
C ALA A 149 15.36 12.59 -11.15
N PHE A 150 14.77 12.79 -12.32
CA PHE A 150 14.40 11.74 -13.28
C PHE A 150 14.69 12.29 -14.66
N GLN A 151 15.74 11.77 -15.30
CA GLN A 151 16.20 12.19 -16.62
C GLN A 151 16.16 10.97 -17.54
N GLU A 152 15.27 10.99 -18.50
CA GLU A 152 15.05 9.90 -19.44
C GLU A 152 15.67 10.23 -20.80
N ASP A 153 16.55 9.33 -21.26
CA ASP A 153 17.04 9.28 -22.63
C ASP A 153 16.43 8.04 -23.35
N ASP A 154 16.76 7.88 -24.64
CA ASP A 154 16.28 6.76 -25.46
C ASP A 154 16.60 5.37 -24.87
N LYS A 155 17.78 5.21 -24.25
CA LYS A 155 18.29 3.90 -23.79
C LYS A 155 18.45 3.78 -22.28
N ILE A 156 18.52 4.90 -21.57
CA ILE A 156 18.85 4.93 -20.15
C ILE A 156 18.03 5.98 -19.42
N ILE A 157 17.60 5.65 -18.21
CA ILE A 157 16.99 6.60 -17.28
C ILE A 157 17.95 6.81 -16.11
N ARG A 158 18.27 8.07 -15.83
CA ARG A 158 19.08 8.48 -14.67
C ARG A 158 18.17 9.02 -13.59
N ILE A 159 18.26 8.40 -12.42
CA ILE A 159 17.35 8.62 -11.30
C ILE A 159 18.17 8.99 -10.07
N GLN A 160 17.77 10.06 -9.39
CA GLN A 160 18.29 10.41 -8.07
C GLN A 160 17.13 10.41 -7.08
N SER A 161 17.23 9.55 -6.06
CA SER A 161 16.22 9.44 -5.02
C SER A 161 16.83 9.61 -3.63
N VAL A 162 16.06 10.23 -2.75
CA VAL A 162 16.42 10.46 -1.36
C VAL A 162 15.52 9.62 -0.48
N ILE A 163 16.15 8.82 0.37
CA ILE A 163 15.52 8.13 1.49
C ILE A 163 15.64 9.05 2.71
N MET A 164 14.52 9.61 3.16
CA MET A 164 14.46 10.42 4.37
C MET A 164 14.17 9.55 5.58
N VAL A 165 14.88 9.83 6.67
CA VAL A 165 14.68 9.19 7.99
C VAL A 165 14.58 10.24 9.07
N GLU A 166 14.03 9.91 10.24
CA GLU A 166 13.86 10.89 11.32
C GLU A 166 15.10 11.04 12.21
N ARG A 167 15.93 10.00 12.32
CA ARG A 167 17.06 9.95 13.26
C ARG A 167 18.35 9.51 12.59
N ASP A 168 19.49 10.02 13.08
CA ASP A 168 20.82 9.62 12.60
C ASP A 168 21.10 8.12 12.78
N SER A 169 20.57 7.51 13.85
CA SER A 169 20.65 6.06 14.05
C SER A 169 19.99 5.28 12.92
N GLN A 170 18.81 5.73 12.46
CA GLN A 170 18.09 5.13 11.35
C GLN A 170 18.87 5.31 10.05
N LYS A 171 19.48 6.49 9.83
CA LYS A 171 20.35 6.73 8.68
C LYS A 171 21.52 5.73 8.65
N GLY A 172 22.17 5.50 9.79
CA GLY A 172 23.23 4.51 9.92
C GLY A 172 22.75 3.09 9.57
N ILE A 173 21.54 2.72 10.00
CA ILE A 173 20.94 1.41 9.69
C ILE A 173 20.65 1.27 8.19
N ILE A 174 20.02 2.29 7.56
CA ILE A 174 19.72 2.27 6.12
C ILE A 174 21.00 2.13 5.30
N ILE A 175 22.04 2.89 5.62
CA ILE A 175 23.33 2.81 4.92
C ILE A 175 23.96 1.42 5.14
N GLY A 176 23.95 0.94 6.38
CA GLY A 176 24.59 -0.31 6.77
C GLY A 176 26.12 -0.23 6.77
N HIS A 177 26.76 -1.29 7.24
CA HIS A 177 28.23 -1.33 7.36
C HIS A 177 28.90 -1.14 5.99
N LYS A 178 29.67 -0.06 5.83
CA LYS A 178 30.32 0.34 4.56
C LYS A 178 29.34 0.51 3.38
N GLY A 179 28.09 0.89 3.65
CA GLY A 179 27.08 1.10 2.60
C GLY A 179 26.48 -0.19 2.02
N SER A 180 26.76 -1.35 2.60
CA SER A 180 26.35 -2.64 2.05
C SER A 180 24.83 -2.82 1.96
N ALA A 181 24.09 -2.35 2.96
CA ALA A 181 22.64 -2.47 3.00
C ALA A 181 21.99 -1.57 1.94
N LEU A 182 22.39 -0.30 1.87
CA LEU A 182 21.88 0.62 0.85
C LEU A 182 22.24 0.17 -0.57
N LYS A 183 23.44 -0.39 -0.77
CA LYS A 183 23.84 -0.97 -2.05
C LYS A 183 22.92 -2.13 -2.44
N LYS A 184 22.55 -2.99 -1.48
CA LYS A 184 21.63 -4.11 -1.74
C LYS A 184 20.25 -3.59 -2.20
N VAL A 185 19.68 -2.64 -1.48
CA VAL A 185 18.42 -1.96 -1.85
C VAL A 185 18.50 -1.38 -3.26
N GLY A 186 19.55 -0.61 -3.56
CA GLY A 186 19.71 0.01 -4.86
C GLY A 186 19.86 -1.00 -6.00
N VAL A 187 20.57 -2.11 -5.78
CA VAL A 187 20.73 -3.17 -6.79
C VAL A 187 19.41 -3.88 -7.06
N GLU A 188 18.63 -4.20 -6.03
CA GLU A 188 17.32 -4.85 -6.17
C GLU A 188 16.31 -3.91 -6.81
N ALA A 189 16.22 -2.65 -6.35
CA ALA A 189 15.31 -1.67 -6.92
C ALA A 189 15.63 -1.37 -8.38
N ARG A 190 16.92 -1.23 -8.74
CA ARG A 190 17.35 -1.00 -10.12
C ARG A 190 16.90 -2.12 -11.06
N LYS A 191 17.00 -3.39 -10.65
CA LYS A 191 16.58 -4.53 -11.49
C LYS A 191 15.08 -4.49 -11.80
N ASP A 192 14.27 -4.18 -10.79
CA ASP A 192 12.82 -4.12 -10.96
C ASP A 192 12.42 -2.92 -11.81
N LEU A 193 13.09 -1.77 -11.64
CA LEU A 193 12.88 -0.59 -12.48
C LEU A 193 13.33 -0.82 -13.93
N GLU A 194 14.42 -1.56 -14.16
CA GLU A 194 14.86 -1.94 -15.51
C GLU A 194 13.81 -2.80 -16.22
N LEU A 195 13.21 -3.74 -15.50
CA LEU A 195 12.11 -4.56 -16.03
C LEU A 195 10.85 -3.73 -16.29
N PHE A 196 10.52 -2.81 -15.37
CA PHE A 196 9.32 -1.99 -15.45
C PHE A 196 9.36 -0.97 -16.61
N PHE A 197 10.50 -0.29 -16.78
CA PHE A 197 10.65 0.75 -17.82
C PHE A 197 11.19 0.21 -19.15
N ASP A 198 11.58 -1.07 -19.21
CA ASP A 198 12.25 -1.68 -20.37
C ASP A 198 13.45 -0.86 -20.90
N LYS A 199 14.20 -0.27 -19.96
CA LYS A 199 15.37 0.60 -20.21
C LYS A 199 16.45 0.35 -19.18
N GLN A 200 17.69 0.68 -19.52
CA GLN A 200 18.77 0.68 -18.54
C GLN A 200 18.48 1.74 -17.46
N ILE A 201 18.74 1.41 -16.19
CA ILE A 201 18.55 2.35 -15.08
C ILE A 201 19.90 2.68 -14.43
N HIS A 202 20.18 3.97 -14.25
CA HIS A 202 21.22 4.47 -13.34
C HIS A 202 20.53 5.07 -12.11
N LEU A 203 20.59 4.36 -10.98
CA LEU A 203 19.91 4.74 -9.74
C LEU A 203 20.92 5.22 -8.68
N GLU A 204 20.79 6.47 -8.28
CA GLU A 204 21.54 7.06 -7.17
C GLU A 204 20.64 7.22 -5.96
N LEU A 205 21.06 6.64 -4.83
CA LEU A 205 20.33 6.70 -3.57
C LEU A 205 21.11 7.49 -2.53
N TYR A 206 20.44 8.48 -1.94
CA TYR A 206 20.97 9.27 -0.82
C TYR A 206 20.13 9.03 0.43
N VAL A 207 20.75 9.13 1.60
CA VAL A 207 20.04 9.04 2.89
C VAL A 207 20.19 10.36 3.64
N LYS A 208 19.07 11.07 3.84
CA LYS A 208 19.01 12.36 4.54
C LYS A 208 18.22 12.21 5.84
N VAL A 209 18.67 12.86 6.90
CA VAL A 209 17.89 12.97 8.15
C VAL A 209 17.00 14.20 8.04
N ASN A 210 15.69 13.98 8.15
CA ASN A 210 14.68 15.02 8.18
C ASN A 210 13.87 14.86 9.48
N LYS A 211 14.25 15.61 10.51
CA LYS A 211 13.68 15.44 11.85
C LYS A 211 12.20 15.82 11.84
N ASN A 212 11.37 14.97 12.46
CA ASN A 212 9.94 15.19 12.67
C ASN A 212 9.12 15.38 11.39
N TRP A 213 9.57 14.83 10.26
CA TRP A 213 8.85 14.98 8.98
C TRP A 213 7.42 14.43 9.04
N ARG A 214 7.21 13.33 9.78
CA ARG A 214 5.89 12.69 10.00
C ARG A 214 4.90 13.53 10.81
N SER A 215 5.36 14.64 11.38
CA SER A 215 4.53 15.61 12.11
C SER A 215 4.47 16.96 11.41
N ASN A 216 5.12 17.11 10.26
CA ASN A 216 5.16 18.37 9.54
C ASN A 216 4.17 18.36 8.37
N VAL A 217 3.03 19.03 8.55
CA VAL A 217 1.95 19.11 7.54
C VAL A 217 2.45 19.55 6.16
N LYS A 218 3.38 20.51 6.08
CA LYS A 218 3.94 20.96 4.78
C LYS A 218 4.72 19.85 4.09
N GLN A 219 5.44 19.03 4.86
CA GLN A 219 6.16 17.90 4.32
C GLN A 219 5.22 16.74 3.97
N LEU A 220 4.20 16.48 4.80
CA LEU A 220 3.15 15.52 4.48
C LEU A 220 2.43 15.86 3.17
N LYS A 221 2.06 17.14 2.96
CA LYS A 221 1.48 17.60 1.68
C LYS A 221 2.45 17.40 0.51
N ARG A 222 3.73 17.76 0.68
CA ARG A 222 4.77 17.55 -0.34
C ARG A 222 4.97 16.06 -0.70
N PHE A 223 4.90 15.17 0.28
CA PHE A 223 5.04 13.72 0.07
C PHE A 223 3.73 13.07 -0.42
N GLY A 224 2.67 13.86 -0.62
CA GLY A 224 1.40 13.35 -1.13
C GLY A 224 0.51 12.70 -0.06
N TYR A 225 0.85 12.83 1.23
CA TYR A 225 0.05 12.30 2.34
C TYR A 225 -1.14 13.18 2.71
N ASP A 226 -1.13 14.46 2.35
CA ASP A 226 -2.22 15.39 2.65
C ASP A 226 -2.73 16.04 1.35
N GLN A 227 -3.79 15.47 0.80
CA GLN A 227 -4.57 16.03 -0.31
C GLN A 227 -5.84 16.70 0.23
N LYS A 228 -5.70 17.60 1.21
CA LYS A 228 -6.70 18.64 1.40
C LYS A 228 -6.48 19.70 0.32
N ASP A 229 -7.32 19.62 -0.70
CA ASP A 229 -7.76 20.76 -1.50
C ASP A 229 -9.10 21.26 -0.95
#